data_AF-A0AAP0FTB9-F1
#
_entry.id   AF-A0AAP0FTB9-F1
#
_cell.length_a   1.000
_cell.length_b   1.000
_cell.length_c   1.000
_cell.angle_alpha   90.00
_cell.angle_beta   90.00
_cell.angle_gamma   90.00
#
_symmetry.space_group_name_H-M   'P 1'
#
loop_
_entity.id
_entity.type
_entity.pdbx_description
1 polymer ?
#
loop_
_entity_poly.entity_id
_entity_poly.type
_entity_poly.pdbx_seq_one_letter_code
_entity_poly.pdbx_strand_id
1 'polypeptide(L)'
;MNVMAACDSNMRFLYVLPGWEGSSSDSRVLRNALERADRFEVPLGKYYLVDAGYTNGPGYLAPYRSTRYHLKEWAAQGNNPTNYKELFNLRHSKEWNVIEWTFGLLKKRWAILRGPSFYGIKVQVYTFKS
;
A
#
# COMPACT_ATOMS: atom_id res chain seq x y z
N MET A 1 -9.62 11.78 4.85
CA MET A 1 -9.39 11.47 3.44
C MET A 1 -8.52 10.22 3.36
N ASN A 2 -8.89 9.27 2.51
CA ASN A 2 -8.08 8.12 2.15
C ASN A 2 -7.35 8.41 0.82
N VAL A 3 -6.18 7.81 0.64
CA VAL A 3 -5.33 7.94 -0.54
C VAL A 3 -4.83 6.54 -0.90
N MET A 4 -5.10 6.10 -2.12
CA MET A 4 -4.44 4.92 -2.65
C MET A 4 -3.13 5.36 -3.29
N ALA A 5 -2.03 4.69 -2.98
CA ALA A 5 -0.77 4.93 -3.64
C ALA A 5 0.00 3.63 -3.85
N ALA A 6 0.76 3.59 -4.94
CA ALA A 6 1.72 2.53 -5.22
C ALA A 6 3.12 3.14 -5.29
N CYS A 7 4.10 2.45 -4.71
CA CYS A 7 5.50 2.87 -4.73
C CYS A 7 6.42 1.70 -5.06
N ASP A 8 7.64 2.00 -5.51
CA ASP A 8 8.69 1.00 -5.67
C ASP A 8 9.53 0.84 -4.40
N SER A 9 10.46 -0.12 -4.42
CA SER A 9 11.38 -0.40 -3.31
C SER A 9 12.32 0.77 -2.97
N ASN A 10 12.42 1.79 -3.84
CA ASN A 10 13.19 3.01 -3.62
C ASN A 10 12.33 4.16 -3.06
N MET A 11 11.14 3.85 -2.53
CA MET A 11 10.19 4.83 -1.98
C MET A 11 9.69 5.87 -3.00
N ARG A 12 9.74 5.55 -4.31
CA ARG A 12 9.21 6.44 -5.35
C ARG A 12 7.76 6.09 -5.64
N PHE A 13 6.88 7.07 -5.57
CA PHE A 13 5.48 6.90 -5.96
C PHE A 13 5.37 6.68 -7.47
N LEU A 14 4.80 5.55 -7.86
CA LEU A 14 4.47 5.20 -9.24
C LEU A 14 3.04 5.63 -9.58
N TYR A 15 2.17 5.67 -8.58
CA TYR A 15 0.78 6.05 -8.73
C TYR A 15 0.25 6.62 -7.41
N VAL A 16 -0.54 7.69 -7.47
CA VAL A 16 -1.24 8.23 -6.29
C VAL A 16 -2.63 8.70 -6.68
N LEU A 17 -3.65 8.18 -6.00
CA LEU A 17 -5.05 8.52 -6.15
C LEU A 17 -5.59 9.09 -4.82
N PRO A 18 -5.52 10.42 -4.62
CA PRO A 18 -6.13 11.07 -3.47
C PRO A 18 -7.63 11.27 -3.66
N GLY A 19 -8.32 11.62 -2.57
CA GLY A 19 -9.70 12.13 -2.65
C GLY A 19 -10.80 11.15 -2.26
N TRP A 20 -10.46 10.12 -1.50
CA TRP A 20 -11.45 9.17 -1.02
C TRP A 20 -11.92 9.50 0.39
N GLU A 21 -13.17 9.17 0.71
CA GLU A 21 -13.66 9.25 2.08
C GLU A 21 -12.90 8.27 2.97
N GLY A 22 -12.68 8.62 4.23
CA GLY A 22 -11.96 7.76 5.18
C GLY A 22 -12.66 6.42 5.45
N SER A 23 -13.97 6.33 5.17
CA SER A 23 -14.81 5.14 5.29
C SER A 23 -14.86 4.28 4.02
N SER A 24 -14.25 4.73 2.92
CA SER A 24 -14.27 3.98 1.66
C SER A 24 -13.44 2.72 1.76
N SER A 25 -13.99 1.60 1.27
CA SER A 25 -13.28 0.32 1.25
C SER A 25 -12.15 0.34 0.20
N ASP A 26 -11.03 -0.25 0.56
CA ASP A 26 -9.84 -0.41 -0.28
C ASP A 26 -10.15 -1.02 -1.66
N SER A 27 -11.03 -2.02 -1.72
CA SER A 27 -11.46 -2.63 -3.00
C SER A 27 -12.20 -1.65 -3.90
N ARG A 28 -12.99 -0.74 -3.33
CA ARG A 28 -13.72 0.30 -4.10
C ARG A 28 -12.74 1.33 -4.67
N VAL A 29 -11.75 1.73 -3.87
CA VAL A 29 -10.70 2.66 -4.30
C VAL A 29 -9.87 2.05 -5.43
N LEU A 30 -9.44 0.79 -5.28
CA LEU A 30 -8.69 0.06 -6.32
C LEU A 30 -9.49 -0.11 -7.60
N ARG A 31 -10.76 -0.51 -7.51
CA ARG A 31 -11.62 -0.64 -8.70
C ARG A 31 -11.71 0.67 -9.47
N ASN A 32 -11.88 1.79 -8.77
CA ASN A 32 -11.88 3.09 -9.43
C ASN A 32 -10.53 3.40 -10.07
N ALA A 33 -9.42 3.11 -9.41
CA ALA A 33 -8.09 3.32 -9.99
C ALA A 33 -7.88 2.54 -11.31
N LEU A 34 -8.52 1.39 -11.47
CA LEU A 34 -8.44 0.57 -12.68
C LEU A 34 -9.32 1.07 -13.83
N GLU A 35 -10.44 1.71 -13.52
CA GLU A 35 -11.44 2.17 -14.51
C GLU A 35 -11.16 3.59 -15.06
N ARG A 36 -10.11 4.27 -14.58
CA ARG A 36 -9.78 5.66 -14.95
C ARG A 36 -9.06 5.79 -16.30
N ALA A 37 -9.10 6.99 -16.87
CA ALA A 37 -8.30 7.32 -18.05
C ALA A 37 -6.79 7.29 -17.74
N ASP A 38 -6.40 7.82 -16.57
CA ASP A 38 -5.07 7.68 -15.96
C ASP A 38 -5.00 6.43 -15.08
N ARG A 39 -5.43 5.28 -15.62
CA ARG A 39 -5.56 4.04 -14.85
C ARG A 39 -4.25 3.61 -14.20
N PHE A 40 -4.39 3.00 -13.04
CA PHE A 40 -3.33 2.25 -12.41
C PHE A 40 -3.05 0.98 -13.24
N GLU A 41 -1.84 0.87 -13.79
CA GLU A 41 -1.43 -0.29 -14.59
C GLU A 41 -0.40 -1.14 -13.87
N VAL A 42 -0.53 -2.45 -14.01
CA VAL A 42 0.51 -3.38 -13.61
C VAL A 42 1.46 -3.57 -14.78
N PRO A 43 2.76 -3.22 -14.65
CA PRO A 43 3.72 -3.45 -15.73
C PRO A 43 3.82 -4.93 -16.09
N LEU A 44 4.00 -5.22 -17.39
CA LEU A 44 4.10 -6.59 -17.88
C LEU A 44 5.22 -7.36 -17.16
N GLY A 45 4.91 -8.57 -16.68
CA GLY A 45 5.84 -9.43 -15.96
C GLY A 45 6.15 -8.97 -14.53
N LYS A 46 5.43 -7.98 -14.00
CA LYS A 46 5.56 -7.51 -12.61
C LYS A 46 4.29 -7.72 -11.82
N TYR A 47 4.43 -7.64 -10.50
CA TYR A 47 3.33 -7.73 -9.53
C TYR A 47 3.49 -6.63 -8.49
N TYR A 48 2.36 -6.08 -8.05
CA TYR A 48 2.30 -5.25 -6.85
C TYR A 48 2.03 -6.12 -5.62
N LEU A 49 2.80 -5.88 -4.56
CA LEU A 49 2.49 -6.42 -3.24
C LEU A 49 1.35 -5.60 -2.64
N VAL A 50 0.32 -6.27 -2.15
CA VAL A 50 -0.89 -5.63 -1.61
C VAL A 50 -1.17 -6.14 -0.19
N ASP A 51 -1.91 -5.35 0.60
CA ASP A 51 -2.30 -5.74 1.95
C ASP A 51 -3.19 -6.99 1.95
N ALA A 52 -3.28 -7.68 3.09
CA ALA A 52 -4.08 -8.90 3.28
C ALA A 52 -5.60 -8.68 3.07
N GLY A 53 -6.05 -7.42 3.13
CA GLY A 53 -7.41 -6.99 2.79
C GLY A 53 -7.72 -7.02 1.30
N TYR A 54 -6.72 -7.12 0.43
CA TYR A 54 -6.91 -7.24 -1.02
C TYR A 54 -7.05 -8.70 -1.45
N THR A 55 -7.75 -8.90 -2.57
CA THR A 55 -7.89 -10.22 -3.18
C THR A 55 -6.71 -10.48 -4.10
N ASN A 56 -6.11 -11.68 -4.02
CA ASN A 56 -5.08 -12.10 -4.97
C ASN A 56 -5.65 -12.17 -6.39
N GLY A 57 -4.88 -11.69 -7.37
CA GLY A 57 -5.29 -11.70 -8.77
C GLY A 57 -4.11 -11.41 -9.71
N PRO A 58 -4.31 -11.48 -11.03
CA PRO A 58 -3.27 -11.12 -11.98
C PRO A 58 -2.70 -9.73 -11.67
N GLY A 59 -1.40 -9.66 -11.42
CA GLY A 59 -0.70 -8.42 -11.09
C GLY A 59 -0.71 -7.99 -9.61
N TYR A 60 -1.40 -8.71 -8.72
CA TYR A 60 -1.51 -8.37 -7.29
C TYR A 60 -1.26 -9.56 -6.38
N LEU A 61 -0.33 -9.41 -5.44
CA LEU A 61 0.08 -10.47 -4.51
C LEU A 61 -0.10 -10.02 -3.05
N ALA A 62 -1.15 -10.53 -2.42
CA ALA A 62 -1.42 -10.46 -1.01
C ALA A 62 -0.62 -11.52 -0.23
N PRO A 63 -0.26 -11.27 1.04
CA PRO A 63 0.43 -12.24 1.87
C PRO A 63 -0.40 -13.53 2.04
N TYR A 64 0.27 -14.66 2.24
CA TYR A 64 -0.42 -15.92 2.56
C TYR A 64 -1.13 -15.79 3.90
N ARG A 65 -2.45 -16.00 3.89
CA ARG A 65 -3.27 -16.00 5.11
C ARG A 65 -2.86 -17.13 6.05
N SER A 66 -3.04 -16.89 7.35
CA SER A 66 -2.78 -17.87 8.42
C SER A 66 -1.35 -18.42 8.47
N THR A 67 -0.41 -17.80 7.75
CA THR A 67 1.02 -18.09 7.82
C THR A 67 1.65 -16.97 8.62
N ARG A 68 1.71 -17.14 9.95
CA ARG A 68 2.20 -16.10 10.87
C ARG A 68 3.67 -15.81 10.59
N TYR A 69 3.99 -14.53 10.57
CA TYR A 69 5.35 -14.04 10.57
C TYR A 69 5.50 -12.97 11.65
N HIS A 70 6.15 -13.30 12.76
CA HIS A 70 6.44 -12.35 13.84
C HIS A 70 7.91 -11.93 13.76
N LEU A 71 8.18 -10.81 13.07
CA LEU A 71 9.53 -10.23 12.88
C LEU A 71 10.37 -10.19 14.18
N LYS A 72 9.73 -9.86 15.31
CA LYS A 72 10.40 -9.74 16.62
C LYS A 72 10.75 -11.08 17.26
N GLU A 73 9.89 -12.09 17.12
CA GLU A 73 10.13 -13.42 17.71
C GLU A 73 11.15 -14.21 16.88
N TRP A 74 11.16 -14.03 15.56
CA TRP A 74 12.09 -14.73 14.66
C TRP A 74 13.52 -14.20 14.72
N ALA A 75 13.71 -12.88 14.75
CA ALA A 75 15.03 -12.28 14.86
C ALA A 75 15.73 -12.64 16.19
N ALA A 76 14.95 -12.84 17.26
CA ALA A 76 15.45 -13.24 18.57
C ALA A 76 15.77 -14.74 18.68
N GLN A 77 15.12 -15.59 17.88
CA GLN A 77 15.25 -17.06 17.99
C GLN A 77 16.09 -17.71 16.87
N GLY A 78 16.56 -16.96 15.88
CA GLY A 78 17.34 -17.51 14.76
C GLY A 78 16.54 -18.47 13.87
N ASN A 79 15.21 -18.46 13.96
CA ASN A 79 14.35 -19.31 13.16
C ASN A 79 14.35 -18.80 11.72
N ASN A 80 14.94 -19.58 10.81
CA ASN A 80 14.89 -19.30 9.37
C ASN A 80 13.55 -19.77 8.78
N PRO A 81 13.10 -19.19 7.64
CA PRO A 81 11.94 -19.69 6.93
C PRO A 81 12.10 -21.17 6.62
N THR A 82 11.13 -21.96 7.07
CA THR A 82 11.12 -23.41 6.84
C THR A 82 10.41 -23.76 5.54
N ASN A 83 9.50 -22.88 5.10
CA ASN A 83 8.65 -23.08 3.93
C ASN A 83 8.61 -21.83 3.02
N TYR A 84 8.30 -22.04 1.73
CA TYR A 84 8.18 -20.97 0.74
C TYR A 84 7.12 -19.93 1.13
N LYS A 85 6.04 -20.31 1.82
CA LYS A 85 5.01 -19.37 2.30
C LYS A 85 5.55 -18.42 3.37
N GLU A 86 6.36 -18.94 4.29
CA GLU A 86 6.99 -18.13 5.34
C GLU A 86 8.04 -17.19 4.74
N LEU A 87 8.85 -17.70 3.80
CA LEU A 87 9.83 -16.88 3.09
C LEU A 87 9.16 -15.75 2.31
N PHE A 88 8.05 -16.05 1.63
CA PHE A 88 7.25 -15.05 0.92
C PHE A 88 6.69 -14.00 1.88
N ASN A 89 6.02 -14.42 2.96
CA ASN A 89 5.47 -13.49 3.95
C ASN A 89 6.54 -12.65 4.66
N LEU A 90 7.74 -13.21 4.91
CA LEU A 90 8.88 -12.46 5.41
C LEU A 90 9.30 -11.36 4.43
N ARG A 91 9.51 -11.71 3.16
CA ARG A 91 9.90 -10.73 2.13
C ARG A 91 8.81 -9.67 1.96
N HIS A 92 7.56 -10.09 1.90
CA HIS A 92 6.41 -9.19 1.85
C HIS A 92 6.39 -8.22 3.03
N SER A 93 6.61 -8.71 4.26
CA SER A 93 6.66 -7.88 5.46
C SER A 93 7.85 -6.91 5.48
N LYS A 94 8.99 -7.27 4.87
CA LYS A 94 10.11 -6.34 4.69
C LYS A 94 9.77 -5.19 3.73
N GLU A 95 9.12 -5.50 2.61
CA GLU A 95 8.65 -4.50 1.66
C GLU A 95 7.55 -3.61 2.28
N TRP A 96 6.76 -4.15 3.20
CA TRP A 96 5.79 -3.38 3.97
C TRP A 96 6.44 -2.21 4.73
N ASN A 97 7.65 -2.39 5.27
CA ASN A 97 8.39 -1.29 5.90
C ASN A 97 8.65 -0.14 4.90
N VAL A 98 8.96 -0.45 3.64
CA VAL A 98 9.14 0.57 2.60
C VAL A 98 7.84 1.36 2.41
N ILE A 99 6.69 0.68 2.37
CA ILE A 99 5.37 1.31 2.27
C ILE A 99 5.12 2.22 3.47
N GLU A 100 5.28 1.73 4.70
CA GLU A 100 5.04 2.52 5.91
C GLU A 100 5.92 3.77 5.97
N TRP A 101 7.20 3.64 5.63
CA TRP A 101 8.14 4.76 5.58
C TRP A 101 7.77 5.76 4.48
N THR A 102 7.42 5.28 3.29
CA THR A 102 7.02 6.12 2.15
C THR A 102 5.75 6.91 2.47
N PHE A 103 4.73 6.26 3.04
CA PHE A 103 3.51 6.94 3.49
C PHE A 103 3.76 7.87 4.68
N GLY A 104 4.71 7.53 5.56
CA GLY A 104 5.18 8.41 6.63
C GLY A 104 5.79 9.70 6.08
N LEU A 105 6.66 9.61 5.07
CA LEU A 105 7.21 10.76 4.36
C LEU A 105 6.12 11.57 3.66
N LEU A 106 5.16 10.90 3.01
CA LEU A 106 4.03 11.56 2.37
C LEU A 106 3.19 12.36 3.37
N LYS A 107 2.85 11.77 4.53
CA LYS A 107 2.10 12.44 5.59
C LYS A 107 2.89 13.58 6.24
N LYS A 108 4.23 13.48 6.31
CA LYS A 108 5.09 14.58 6.79
C LYS A 108 5.09 15.76 5.81
N ARG A 109 5.20 15.47 4.50
CA ARG A 109 5.18 16.50 3.45
C ARG A 109 3.82 17.15 3.32
N TRP A 110 2.75 16.38 3.45
CA TRP A 110 1.37 16.85 3.27
C TRP A 110 0.59 16.80 4.58
N ALA A 111 0.65 17.90 5.32
CA ALA A 111 0.03 18.04 6.64
C ALA A 111 -1.48 17.73 6.65
N ILE A 112 -2.16 17.87 5.51
CA ILE A 112 -3.59 17.62 5.33
C ILE A 112 -3.98 16.14 5.48
N LEU A 113 -3.01 15.23 5.41
CA LEU A 113 -3.19 13.79 5.65
C LEU A 113 -3.04 13.39 7.12
N ARG A 114 -2.66 14.32 8.02
CA ARG A 114 -2.34 14.02 9.43
C ARG A 114 -3.54 14.05 10.38
N GLY A 115 -4.68 14.58 9.97
CA GLY A 115 -5.87 14.68 10.81
C GLY A 115 -7.14 14.97 10.02
N PRO A 116 -8.33 14.92 10.66
CA PRO A 116 -9.56 15.37 10.05
C PRO A 116 -9.41 16.84 9.69
N SER A 117 -9.23 17.14 8.40
CA SER A 117 -9.15 18.53 7.95
C SER A 117 -10.57 19.05 7.75
N PHE A 118 -10.85 20.27 8.22
CA PHE A 118 -12.12 20.97 7.99
C PHE A 118 -12.37 21.33 6.51
N TYR A 119 -11.42 21.06 5.62
CA TYR A 119 -11.53 21.29 4.20
C TYR A 119 -12.22 20.12 3.48
N GLY A 120 -13.15 20.44 2.59
CA GLY A 120 -13.83 19.45 1.75
C GLY A 120 -12.83 18.70 0.86
N ILE A 121 -13.16 17.44 0.53
CA ILE A 121 -12.30 16.51 -0.24
C ILE A 121 -11.73 17.14 -1.53
N LYS A 122 -12.52 17.96 -2.23
CA LYS A 122 -12.09 18.66 -3.45
C LYS A 122 -10.89 19.59 -3.21
N VAL A 123 -10.89 20.31 -2.09
CA VAL A 123 -9.80 21.22 -1.71
C VAL A 123 -8.55 20.41 -1.33
N GLN A 124 -8.73 19.30 -0.61
CA GLN A 124 -7.63 18.41 -0.24
C GLN A 124 -6.95 17.76 -1.46
N VAL A 125 -7.74 17.39 -2.48
CA VAL A 125 -7.22 16.82 -3.74
C VAL A 125 -6.44 17.86 -4.54
N TYR A 126 -6.90 19.10 -4.58
CA TYR A 126 -6.22 20.18 -5.30
C TYR A 126 -4.81 20.44 -4.71
N THR A 127 -4.70 20.55 -3.38
CA THR A 127 -3.41 20.71 -2.70
C THR A 127 -2.46 19.53 -2.93
N PHE A 128 -2.99 18.33 -3.17
CA PHE A 128 -2.17 17.16 -3.42
C PHE A 128 -1.63 17.10 -4.86
N LYS A 129 -2.27 17.80 -5.80
CA LYS A 129 -1.87 17.85 -7.22
C LYS A 129 -1.03 19.07 -7.59
N SER A 130 -0.91 20.08 -6.70
CA SER A 130 -0.06 21.27 -6.86
C SER A 130 1.38 20.99 -6.45
#